data_AF-A0A804LUX4-F1
#
_entry.id   AF-A0A804LUX4-F1
#
_cell.length_a   1.000
_cell.length_b   1.000
_cell.length_c   1.000
_cell.angle_alpha   90.00
_cell.angle_beta   90.00
_cell.angle_gamma   90.00
#
_symmetry.space_group_name_H-M   'P 1'
#
loop_
_entity.id
_entity.type
_entity.pdbx_description
1 polymer ?
#
loop_
_entity_poly.entity_id
_entity_poly.type
_entity_poly.pdbx_seq_one_letter_code
_entity_poly.pdbx_strand_id
1 'polypeptide(L)'
;TTATPSLLASPHQSTSVSTSLHTGFLRSRSTSGLPRQPSYTTGFGTALNIETLVAVAEQRDTPIETPPPEVQDKILFMINNISISNMEAKAKEFNEVIQEQYYPWFAQYMVMKRASIESNFHDLYLKFFDKVNSKSLNKEILKATYENCKVLLRSDLIKSSPEERSLLKNLGSWLGKFTIGRNQALRAIRRLIQNLLSWRHMRKD
;
A
#
# COMPACT_ATOMS: atom_id res chain seq x y z
N THR A 1 -19.96 -20.72 -72.13
CA THR A 1 -20.90 -21.74 -71.65
C THR A 1 -21.60 -21.22 -70.40
N THR A 2 -22.90 -21.45 -70.30
CA THR A 2 -23.84 -21.09 -69.21
C THR A 2 -23.63 -21.91 -67.92
N ALA A 3 -24.18 -21.61 -66.73
CA ALA A 3 -24.67 -20.34 -66.13
C ALA A 3 -25.01 -20.51 -64.61
N THR A 4 -25.00 -19.39 -63.86
CA THR A 4 -25.77 -18.98 -62.63
C THR A 4 -26.33 -19.98 -61.57
N PRO A 5 -26.21 -19.68 -60.25
CA PRO A 5 -26.89 -20.38 -59.13
C PRO A 5 -28.14 -19.66 -58.55
N SER A 6 -29.01 -20.38 -57.81
CA SER A 6 -30.24 -19.91 -57.09
C SER A 6 -30.91 -21.09 -56.30
N LEU A 7 -31.84 -20.97 -55.33
CA LEU A 7 -32.31 -19.94 -54.37
C LEU A 7 -33.29 -20.59 -53.34
N LEU A 8 -33.44 -20.07 -52.09
CA LEU A 8 -34.59 -20.10 -51.12
C LEU A 8 -34.06 -19.70 -49.70
N ALA A 9 -34.54 -18.68 -48.95
CA ALA A 9 -35.85 -18.42 -48.28
C ALA A 9 -35.98 -19.08 -46.87
N SER A 10 -36.59 -18.51 -45.81
CA SER A 10 -37.08 -17.15 -45.48
C SER A 10 -37.35 -17.00 -43.94
N PRO A 11 -37.62 -15.79 -43.36
CA PRO A 11 -37.42 -15.50 -41.92
C PRO A 11 -38.66 -15.17 -41.05
N HIS A 12 -38.49 -15.20 -39.71
CA HIS A 12 -39.31 -14.63 -38.57
C HIS A 12 -38.52 -14.86 -37.24
N GLN A 13 -38.78 -14.33 -36.03
CA GLN A 13 -39.38 -13.10 -35.40
C GLN A 13 -38.96 -13.16 -33.87
N SER A 14 -39.06 -12.20 -32.92
CA SER A 14 -39.59 -10.82 -32.81
C SER A 14 -39.00 -10.04 -31.57
N THR A 15 -39.68 -8.98 -31.10
CA THR A 15 -39.45 -8.01 -29.98
C THR A 15 -39.69 -8.58 -28.54
N SER A 16 -39.47 -7.94 -27.36
CA SER A 16 -39.20 -6.54 -26.89
C SER A 16 -38.55 -6.49 -25.45
N VAL A 17 -37.60 -5.61 -25.06
CA VAL A 17 -37.56 -4.17 -24.61
C VAL A 17 -37.81 -3.85 -23.10
N SER A 18 -36.70 -3.56 -22.38
CA SER A 18 -36.41 -2.52 -21.34
C SER A 18 -37.10 -2.33 -19.95
N THR A 19 -36.23 -2.26 -18.91
CA THR A 19 -36.14 -1.33 -17.73
C THR A 19 -37.32 -1.00 -16.79
N SER A 20 -37.11 -1.14 -15.46
CA SER A 20 -36.90 -0.01 -14.50
C SER A 20 -36.71 -0.51 -13.03
N LEU A 21 -36.50 0.39 -12.06
CA LEU A 21 -36.28 0.08 -10.63
C LEU A 21 -37.56 0.26 -9.79
N HIS A 22 -37.64 -0.33 -8.58
CA HIS A 22 -37.73 0.40 -7.28
C HIS A 22 -38.18 -0.46 -6.07
N THR A 23 -37.45 -0.30 -4.95
CA THR A 23 -37.82 -0.39 -3.51
C THR A 23 -38.97 -1.31 -3.00
N GLY A 24 -38.67 -2.11 -1.96
CA GLY A 24 -39.66 -2.66 -1.02
C GLY A 24 -39.03 -3.11 0.31
N PHE A 25 -39.47 -2.56 1.45
CA PHE A 25 -39.00 -2.95 2.80
C PHE A 25 -40.00 -3.90 3.48
N LEU A 26 -39.52 -4.96 4.14
CA LEU A 26 -40.27 -5.67 5.20
C LEU A 26 -39.34 -6.08 6.36
N ARG A 27 -39.95 -6.42 7.51
CA ARG A 27 -39.36 -6.32 8.85
C ARG A 27 -39.63 -7.56 9.71
N SER A 28 -38.59 -8.19 10.26
CA SER A 28 -38.64 -9.10 11.42
C SER A 28 -37.22 -9.47 11.89
N ARG A 29 -36.92 -9.91 13.12
CA ARG A 29 -37.39 -9.56 14.49
C ARG A 29 -36.51 -10.35 15.48
N SER A 30 -35.74 -9.64 16.32
CA SER A 30 -35.15 -10.08 17.62
C SER A 30 -34.62 -11.52 17.82
N THR A 31 -33.31 -11.63 18.07
CA THR A 31 -32.76 -12.35 19.23
C THR A 31 -31.51 -11.63 19.75
N SER A 32 -31.20 -11.79 21.04
CA SER A 32 -30.08 -11.13 21.73
C SER A 32 -28.82 -11.99 21.75
N GLY A 33 -27.68 -11.44 21.31
CA GLY A 33 -26.36 -12.08 21.35
C GLY A 33 -25.24 -11.05 21.42
N LEU A 34 -24.12 -11.39 22.07
CA LEU A 34 -23.05 -10.47 22.44
C LEU A 34 -22.38 -9.82 21.20
N PRO A 35 -21.99 -8.52 21.24
CA PRO A 35 -21.21 -7.90 20.19
C PRO A 35 -19.75 -8.40 20.22
N ARG A 36 -19.49 -9.50 19.52
CA ARG A 36 -18.13 -9.99 19.23
C ARG A 36 -17.39 -8.93 18.39
N GLN A 37 -16.15 -8.64 18.78
CA GLN A 37 -15.28 -7.63 18.15
C GLN A 37 -15.35 -7.65 16.60
N PRO A 38 -15.62 -6.51 15.93
CA PRO A 38 -15.62 -6.45 14.47
C PRO A 38 -14.19 -6.56 13.95
N SER A 39 -13.86 -7.72 13.38
CA SER A 39 -12.62 -7.89 12.62
C SER A 39 -12.61 -6.89 11.46
N TYR A 40 -11.55 -6.10 11.33
CA TYR A 40 -11.41 -5.05 10.31
C TYR A 40 -11.05 -5.62 8.93
N THR A 41 -11.84 -6.59 8.46
CA THR A 41 -11.82 -7.06 7.07
C THR A 41 -12.36 -5.94 6.19
N THR A 42 -11.47 -5.05 5.77
CA THR A 42 -11.81 -3.83 5.03
C THR A 42 -12.46 -4.22 3.70
N GLY A 43 -13.76 -3.96 3.58
CA GLY A 43 -14.52 -4.27 2.37
C GLY A 43 -14.25 -3.29 1.24
N PHE A 44 -14.51 -3.77 0.01
CA PHE A 44 -14.59 -2.97 -1.21
C PHE A 44 -13.30 -2.28 -1.70
N GLY A 45 -12.30 -3.10 -2.00
CA GLY A 45 -11.16 -2.78 -2.85
C GLY A 45 -10.43 -4.07 -3.22
N THR A 46 -9.82 -4.16 -4.41
CA THR A 46 -8.94 -5.31 -4.71
C THR A 46 -7.78 -5.31 -3.71
N ALA A 47 -7.51 -6.45 -3.09
CA ALA A 47 -6.40 -6.56 -2.15
C ALA A 47 -5.09 -6.24 -2.88
N LEU A 48 -4.43 -5.15 -2.48
CA LEU A 48 -3.29 -4.62 -3.22
C LEU A 48 -2.12 -5.60 -3.13
N ASN A 49 -1.82 -6.27 -4.26
CA ASN A 49 -0.77 -7.26 -4.31
C ASN A 49 0.61 -6.60 -4.17
N ILE A 50 1.32 -6.94 -3.08
CA ILE A 50 2.65 -6.44 -2.74
C ILE A 50 3.79 -7.42 -3.08
N GLU A 51 3.52 -8.52 -3.81
CA GLU A 51 4.51 -9.53 -4.19
C GLU A 51 5.76 -8.93 -4.84
N THR A 52 5.62 -7.97 -5.76
CA THR A 52 6.77 -7.28 -6.38
C THR A 52 7.68 -6.60 -5.35
N LEU A 53 7.12 -6.05 -4.27
CA LEU A 53 7.91 -5.44 -3.19
C LEU A 53 8.60 -6.49 -2.33
N VAL A 54 7.98 -7.66 -2.13
CA VAL A 54 8.51 -8.76 -1.29
C VAL A 54 9.60 -9.53 -2.05
N ALA A 55 9.34 -9.97 -3.27
CA ALA A 55 10.31 -10.71 -4.09
C ALA A 55 11.59 -9.91 -4.36
N VAL A 56 11.50 -8.59 -4.53
CA VAL A 56 12.67 -7.71 -4.69
C VAL A 56 13.21 -7.18 -3.35
N ALA A 57 12.58 -7.51 -2.21
CA ALA A 57 13.20 -7.38 -0.90
C ALA A 57 14.09 -8.57 -0.56
N GLU A 58 13.66 -9.78 -0.93
CA GLU A 58 14.41 -11.03 -0.80
C GLU A 58 15.68 -11.05 -1.66
N GLN A 59 15.68 -10.31 -2.78
CA GLN A 59 16.84 -10.14 -3.68
C GLN A 59 17.82 -9.01 -3.25
N ARG A 60 17.72 -8.44 -2.05
CA ARG A 60 18.61 -7.34 -1.62
C ARG A 60 19.94 -7.86 -1.10
N ASP A 61 21.04 -7.52 -1.78
CA ASP A 61 22.42 -7.95 -1.46
C ASP A 61 22.87 -7.60 -0.03
N THR A 62 22.22 -6.64 0.63
CA THR A 62 22.45 -6.31 2.04
C THR A 62 21.50 -7.12 2.92
N PRO A 63 21.95 -8.20 3.60
CA PRO A 63 21.11 -8.89 4.57
C PRO A 63 20.71 -7.93 5.69
N ILE A 64 19.44 -7.95 6.05
CA ILE A 64 18.89 -7.11 7.11
C ILE A 64 18.78 -7.93 8.38
N GLU A 65 19.40 -7.43 9.45
CA GLU A 65 19.30 -8.05 10.77
C GLU A 65 17.84 -8.07 11.22
N THR A 66 17.33 -9.27 11.44
CA THR A 66 15.92 -9.53 11.72
C THR A 66 15.78 -9.77 13.22
N PRO A 67 14.85 -9.07 13.93
CA PRO A 67 14.72 -9.20 15.38
C PRO A 67 14.32 -10.63 15.79
N PRO A 68 14.56 -11.02 17.05
CA PRO A 68 13.92 -12.18 17.65
C PRO A 68 12.39 -12.15 17.46
N PRO A 69 11.70 -13.28 17.23
CA PRO A 69 10.26 -13.31 16.96
C PRO A 69 9.41 -12.56 18.00
N GLU A 70 9.82 -12.62 19.28
CA GLU A 70 9.15 -11.95 20.41
C GLU A 70 9.22 -10.42 20.27
N VAL A 71 10.34 -9.90 19.75
CA VAL A 71 10.54 -8.48 19.45
C VAL A 71 9.73 -8.08 18.23
N GLN A 72 9.68 -8.93 17.20
CA GLN A 72 8.82 -8.72 16.04
C GLN A 72 7.35 -8.64 16.47
N ASP A 73 6.81 -9.65 17.13
CA ASP A 73 5.41 -9.72 17.56
C ASP A 73 5.01 -8.55 18.46
N LYS A 74 5.87 -8.13 19.41
CA LYS A 74 5.60 -6.96 20.24
C LYS A 74 5.50 -5.67 19.42
N ILE A 75 6.36 -5.49 18.41
CA ILE A 75 6.32 -4.35 17.48
C ILE A 75 5.10 -4.43 16.55
N LEU A 76 4.79 -5.61 16.00
CA LEU A 76 3.63 -5.84 15.14
C LEU A 76 2.32 -5.55 15.89
N PHE A 77 2.19 -6.04 17.12
CA PHE A 77 1.05 -5.78 18.00
C PHE A 77 0.95 -4.28 18.34
N MET A 78 2.06 -3.61 18.60
CA MET A 78 2.11 -2.18 18.87
C MET A 78 1.62 -1.34 17.68
N ILE A 79 2.10 -1.61 16.47
CA ILE A 79 1.68 -0.89 15.25
C ILE A 79 0.21 -1.19 14.91
N ASN A 80 -0.30 -2.39 15.19
CA ASN A 80 -1.73 -2.72 15.03
C ASN A 80 -2.64 -1.94 15.99
N ASN A 81 -2.19 -1.67 17.22
CA ASN A 81 -3.02 -1.10 18.30
C ASN A 81 -2.74 0.38 18.59
N ILE A 82 -1.97 1.07 17.74
CA ILE A 82 -1.63 2.47 17.97
C ILE A 82 -2.82 3.40 17.72
N SER A 83 -3.02 4.36 18.62
CA SER A 83 -4.05 5.39 18.54
C SER A 83 -3.48 6.74 18.98
N ILE A 84 -4.20 7.84 18.70
CA ILE A 84 -3.77 9.18 19.14
C ILE A 84 -3.68 9.27 20.68
N SER A 85 -4.48 8.51 21.43
CA SER A 85 -4.49 8.53 22.90
C SER A 85 -3.40 7.67 23.54
N ASN A 86 -2.93 6.59 22.91
CA ASN A 86 -1.86 5.73 23.46
C ASN A 86 -0.47 5.98 22.84
N MET A 87 -0.39 6.83 21.81
CA MET A 87 0.80 7.06 20.98
C MET A 87 2.10 7.32 21.76
N GLU A 88 2.05 8.13 22.83
CA GLU A 88 3.26 8.47 23.58
C GLU A 88 3.74 7.31 24.47
N ALA A 89 2.83 6.54 25.05
CA ALA A 89 3.19 5.33 25.78
C ALA A 89 3.79 4.29 24.82
N LYS A 90 3.16 4.10 23.64
CA LYS A 90 3.70 3.20 22.61
C LYS A 90 5.04 3.69 22.02
N ALA A 91 5.28 5.00 21.90
CA ALA A 91 6.58 5.51 21.44
C ALA A 91 7.72 5.27 22.45
N LYS A 92 7.41 5.26 23.76
CA LYS A 92 8.38 4.90 24.81
C LYS A 92 8.65 3.38 24.79
N GLU A 93 7.58 2.58 24.84
CA GLU A 93 7.67 1.11 24.72
C GLU A 93 8.37 0.66 23.42
N PHE A 94 8.24 1.41 22.32
CA PHE A 94 8.96 1.15 21.08
C PHE A 94 10.47 1.32 21.26
N ASN A 95 10.92 2.47 21.77
CA ASN A 95 12.33 2.78 22.00
C ASN A 95 13.00 1.87 23.05
N GLU A 96 12.23 1.26 23.95
CA GLU A 96 12.70 0.24 24.90
C GLU A 96 12.88 -1.15 24.26
N VAL A 97 12.23 -1.41 23.13
CA VAL A 97 12.12 -2.75 22.50
C VAL A 97 12.97 -2.87 21.23
N ILE A 98 13.04 -1.83 20.41
CA ILE A 98 13.75 -1.85 19.13
C ILE A 98 15.17 -1.25 19.25
N GLN A 99 16.16 -2.11 19.10
CA GLN A 99 17.57 -1.74 19.03
C GLN A 99 17.93 -1.16 17.64
N GLU A 100 18.94 -0.28 17.55
CA GLU A 100 19.21 0.51 16.32
C GLU A 100 19.54 -0.35 15.09
N GLN A 101 20.17 -1.52 15.27
CA GLN A 101 20.46 -2.45 14.18
C GLN A 101 19.22 -3.08 13.53
N TYR A 102 18.07 -3.07 14.23
CA TYR A 102 16.78 -3.54 13.71
C TYR A 102 15.96 -2.44 12.99
N TYR A 103 16.43 -1.19 12.99
CA TYR A 103 15.76 -0.10 12.28
C TYR A 103 15.54 -0.36 10.77
N PRO A 104 16.46 -1.00 10.02
CA PRO A 104 16.23 -1.35 8.61
C PRO A 104 15.11 -2.38 8.42
N TRP A 105 14.99 -3.38 9.31
CA TRP A 105 13.90 -4.38 9.28
C TRP A 105 12.54 -3.71 9.48
N PHE A 106 12.43 -2.92 10.55
CA PHE A 106 11.20 -2.19 10.85
C PHE A 106 10.86 -1.17 9.76
N ALA A 107 11.87 -0.53 9.16
CA ALA A 107 11.67 0.38 8.04
C ALA A 107 11.12 -0.31 6.80
N GLN A 108 11.62 -1.51 6.44
CA GLN A 108 11.02 -2.31 5.37
C GLN A 108 9.59 -2.72 5.72
N TYR A 109 9.34 -3.24 6.93
CA TYR A 109 8.00 -3.62 7.38
C TYR A 109 6.99 -2.46 7.25
N MET A 110 7.31 -1.30 7.83
CA MET A 110 6.43 -0.13 7.79
C MET A 110 6.18 0.39 6.37
N VAL A 111 7.18 0.34 5.50
CA VAL A 111 7.01 0.79 4.11
C VAL A 111 6.23 -0.21 3.27
N MET A 112 6.54 -1.50 3.38
CA MET A 112 6.04 -2.55 2.47
C MET A 112 4.70 -3.17 2.90
N LYS A 113 4.43 -3.23 4.21
CA LYS A 113 3.19 -3.82 4.76
C LYS A 113 2.18 -2.78 5.25
N ARG A 114 2.61 -1.55 5.60
CA ARG A 114 1.73 -0.47 6.08
C ARG A 114 1.59 0.67 5.09
N ALA A 115 2.60 1.51 4.92
CA ALA A 115 2.49 2.76 4.15
C ALA A 115 2.12 2.58 2.67
N SER A 116 2.44 1.42 2.09
CA SER A 116 2.05 1.01 0.73
C SER A 116 0.55 0.71 0.57
N ILE A 117 -0.11 0.17 1.61
CA ILE A 117 -1.51 -0.29 1.57
C ILE A 117 -2.43 0.69 2.34
N GLU A 118 -2.04 1.05 3.56
CA GLU A 118 -2.83 1.78 4.55
C GLU A 118 -2.64 3.29 4.45
N SER A 119 -3.00 3.88 3.30
CA SER A 119 -2.88 5.33 3.04
C SER A 119 -3.57 6.22 4.09
N ASN A 120 -4.65 5.71 4.68
CA ASN A 120 -5.46 6.44 5.66
C ASN A 120 -4.73 6.62 7.01
N PHE A 121 -3.77 5.75 7.34
CA PHE A 121 -3.02 5.80 8.60
C PHE A 121 -1.68 6.53 8.50
N HIS A 122 -1.33 7.09 7.33
CA HIS A 122 -0.08 7.85 7.14
C HIS A 122 0.13 8.94 8.20
N ASP A 123 -0.89 9.75 8.50
CA ASP A 123 -0.75 10.85 9.47
C ASP A 123 -0.66 10.36 10.92
N LEU A 124 -1.12 9.14 11.21
CA LEU A 124 -0.99 8.48 12.51
C LEU A 124 0.44 7.95 12.69
N TYR A 125 0.98 7.24 11.69
CA TYR A 125 2.36 6.75 11.71
C TYR A 125 3.39 7.88 11.72
N LEU A 126 3.10 9.00 11.04
CA LEU A 126 3.95 10.19 11.11
C LEU A 126 4.01 10.73 12.54
N LYS A 127 2.86 11.06 13.15
CA LYS A 127 2.82 11.53 14.54
C LYS A 127 3.51 10.56 15.53
N PHE A 128 3.41 9.25 15.28
CA PHE A 128 4.17 8.25 16.03
C PHE A 128 5.69 8.42 15.88
N PHE A 129 6.20 8.59 14.66
CA PHE A 129 7.63 8.84 14.44
C PHE A 129 8.13 10.18 14.98
N ASP A 130 7.28 11.20 15.06
CA ASP A 130 7.60 12.45 15.78
C ASP A 130 7.71 12.22 17.30
N LYS A 131 6.89 11.32 17.88
CA LYS A 131 6.97 10.91 19.29
C LYS A 131 8.13 9.94 19.58
N VAL A 132 8.49 9.07 18.65
CA VAL A 132 9.66 8.18 18.74
C VAL A 132 10.98 8.97 18.63
N ASN A 133 10.99 10.07 17.88
CA ASN A 133 12.09 11.06 17.79
C ASN A 133 13.48 10.51 17.34
N SER A 134 13.54 9.28 16.82
CA SER A 134 14.80 8.67 16.36
C SER A 134 15.20 9.17 14.96
N LYS A 135 16.31 9.92 14.88
CA LYS A 135 16.84 10.44 13.61
C LYS A 135 17.38 9.33 12.71
N SER A 136 17.91 8.25 13.26
CA SER A 136 18.38 7.10 12.47
C SER A 136 17.22 6.30 11.89
N LEU A 137 16.18 6.02 12.69
CA LEU A 137 14.95 5.39 12.22
C LEU A 137 14.32 6.18 11.06
N ASN A 138 14.25 7.51 11.19
CA ASN A 138 13.73 8.38 10.13
C ASN A 138 14.56 8.32 8.83
N LYS A 139 15.88 8.08 8.89
CA LYS A 139 16.71 7.83 7.69
C LYS A 139 16.38 6.48 7.06
N GLU A 140 16.27 5.43 7.86
CA GLU A 140 15.99 4.08 7.34
C GLU A 140 14.58 3.97 6.75
N ILE A 141 13.57 4.59 7.36
CA ILE A 141 12.21 4.71 6.78
C ILE A 141 12.26 5.40 5.41
N LEU A 142 13.02 6.50 5.28
CA LEU A 142 13.18 7.19 4.00
C LEU A 142 13.91 6.34 2.96
N LYS A 143 15.00 5.67 3.35
CA LYS A 143 15.78 4.74 2.51
C LYS A 143 14.90 3.59 2.02
N ALA A 144 14.18 2.91 2.91
CA ALA A 144 13.23 1.86 2.55
C ALA A 144 12.11 2.39 1.63
N THR A 145 11.61 3.61 1.86
CA THR A 145 10.64 4.26 0.96
C THR A 145 11.24 4.48 -0.43
N TYR A 146 12.48 4.96 -0.52
CA TYR A 146 13.16 5.17 -1.80
C TYR A 146 13.43 3.88 -2.57
N GLU A 147 13.90 2.82 -1.91
CA GLU A 147 14.14 1.54 -2.59
C GLU A 147 12.83 0.89 -3.06
N ASN A 148 11.77 0.89 -2.25
CA ASN A 148 10.48 0.32 -2.69
C ASN A 148 9.82 1.15 -3.82
N CYS A 149 9.97 2.48 -3.82
CA CYS A 149 9.59 3.30 -4.98
C CYS A 149 10.41 2.93 -6.23
N LYS A 150 11.74 2.77 -6.12
CA LYS A 150 12.60 2.34 -7.25
C LYS A 150 12.18 0.98 -7.80
N VAL A 151 11.79 0.03 -6.94
CA VAL A 151 11.29 -1.30 -7.35
C VAL A 151 10.05 -1.16 -8.23
N LEU A 152 9.01 -0.46 -7.76
CA LEU A 152 7.77 -0.26 -8.54
C LEU A 152 8.01 0.54 -9.84
N LEU A 153 8.99 1.45 -9.86
CA LEU A 153 9.36 2.21 -11.07
C LEU A 153 10.17 1.41 -12.10
N ARG A 154 10.75 0.28 -11.68
CA ARG A 154 11.49 -0.68 -12.52
C ARG A 154 10.63 -1.85 -12.98
N SER A 155 9.63 -2.26 -12.18
CA SER A 155 8.64 -3.26 -12.56
C SER A 155 7.98 -2.89 -13.89
N ASP A 156 7.84 -3.85 -14.80
CA ASP A 156 7.05 -3.64 -16.02
C ASP A 156 5.54 -3.69 -15.75
N LEU A 157 5.12 -4.32 -14.63
CA LEU A 157 3.72 -4.38 -14.21
C LEU A 157 3.14 -3.01 -13.88
N ILE A 158 3.96 -2.00 -13.56
CA ILE A 158 3.51 -0.61 -13.30
C ILE A 158 2.77 0.03 -14.49
N LYS A 159 2.96 -0.52 -15.69
CA LYS A 159 2.26 -0.11 -16.92
C LYS A 159 0.85 -0.70 -17.02
N SER A 160 0.65 -1.93 -16.53
CA SER A 160 -0.58 -2.72 -16.67
C SER A 160 -1.40 -2.74 -15.36
N SER A 161 -0.81 -3.20 -14.27
CA SER A 161 -1.44 -3.33 -12.96
C SER A 161 -1.93 -1.97 -12.43
N PRO A 162 -3.23 -1.80 -12.12
CA PRO A 162 -3.70 -0.67 -11.31
C PRO A 162 -3.26 -0.80 -9.85
N GLU A 163 -2.98 -1.99 -9.33
CA GLU A 163 -2.51 -2.26 -7.97
C GLU A 163 -1.14 -1.65 -7.73
N GLU A 164 -0.12 -1.95 -8.56
CA GLU A 164 1.22 -1.35 -8.43
C GLU A 164 1.18 0.17 -8.58
N ARG A 165 0.31 0.70 -9.47
CA ARG A 165 0.10 2.14 -9.61
C ARG A 165 -0.54 2.75 -8.35
N SER A 166 -1.38 1.99 -7.64
CA SER A 166 -1.93 2.38 -6.34
C SER A 166 -0.85 2.35 -5.25
N LEU A 167 -0.05 1.28 -5.16
CA LEU A 167 1.09 1.17 -4.23
C LEU A 167 2.08 2.34 -4.43
N LEU A 168 2.42 2.66 -5.68
CA LEU A 168 3.34 3.76 -6.01
C LEU A 168 2.75 5.14 -5.66
N LYS A 169 1.43 5.35 -5.87
CA LYS A 169 0.73 6.55 -5.39
C LYS A 169 0.74 6.66 -3.87
N ASN A 170 0.50 5.55 -3.16
CA ASN A 170 0.53 5.50 -1.71
C ASN A 170 1.93 5.79 -1.16
N LEU A 171 2.97 5.15 -1.69
CA LEU A 171 4.36 5.42 -1.31
C LEU A 171 4.81 6.85 -1.69
N GLY A 172 4.32 7.40 -2.80
CA GLY A 172 4.55 8.80 -3.19
C GLY A 172 3.90 9.80 -2.23
N SER A 173 2.65 9.55 -1.83
CA SER A 173 1.92 10.33 -0.81
C SER A 173 2.63 10.26 0.54
N TRP A 174 2.98 9.05 0.98
CA TRP A 174 3.74 8.77 2.19
C TRP A 174 5.04 9.57 2.23
N LEU A 175 5.86 9.47 1.18
CA LEU A 175 7.12 10.19 1.06
C LEU A 175 6.91 11.71 1.07
N GLY A 176 5.89 12.21 0.37
CA GLY A 176 5.51 13.62 0.35
C GLY A 176 5.19 14.15 1.75
N LYS A 177 4.33 13.45 2.50
CA LYS A 177 3.97 13.81 3.87
C LYS A 177 5.18 13.71 4.82
N PHE A 178 5.95 12.62 4.75
CA PHE A 178 7.12 12.39 5.60
C PHE A 178 8.22 13.44 5.41
N THR A 179 8.40 13.92 4.17
CA THR A 179 9.48 14.86 3.85
C THR A 179 9.04 16.32 3.84
N ILE A 180 7.99 16.68 3.07
CA ILE A 180 7.53 18.07 2.88
C ILE A 180 6.86 18.56 4.16
N GLY A 181 5.97 17.76 4.75
CA GLY A 181 5.30 18.06 6.00
C GLY A 181 6.22 18.23 7.21
N ARG A 182 7.52 17.92 7.06
CA ARG A 182 8.56 18.08 8.09
C ARG A 182 9.69 19.06 7.72
N ASN A 183 9.55 19.82 6.64
CA ASN A 183 10.57 20.75 6.11
C ASN A 183 11.95 20.13 5.76
N GLN A 184 12.07 18.80 5.67
CA GLN A 184 13.35 18.12 5.35
C GLN A 184 13.55 17.87 3.84
N ALA A 185 12.54 18.19 3.02
CA ALA A 185 12.31 17.52 1.73
C ALA A 185 13.22 17.87 0.57
N LEU A 186 13.58 19.15 0.38
CA LEU A 186 13.92 19.64 -0.96
C LEU A 186 15.09 18.90 -1.62
N ARG A 187 16.09 18.49 -0.83
CA ARG A 187 17.22 17.68 -1.32
C ARG A 187 16.82 16.24 -1.67
N ALA A 188 15.90 15.64 -0.91
CA ALA A 188 15.47 14.26 -1.06
C ALA A 188 14.48 14.09 -2.23
N ILE A 189 13.50 15.01 -2.36
CA ILE A 189 12.62 15.08 -3.52
C ILE A 189 13.39 15.47 -4.79
N ARG A 190 14.34 16.41 -4.73
CA ARG A 190 15.23 16.70 -5.87
C ARG A 190 15.99 15.45 -6.30
N ARG A 191 16.52 14.64 -5.38
CA ARG A 191 17.15 13.35 -5.74
C ARG A 191 16.16 12.37 -6.39
N LEU A 192 14.93 12.24 -5.90
CA LEU A 192 13.93 11.38 -6.55
C LEU A 192 13.60 11.85 -7.96
N ILE A 193 13.30 13.14 -8.14
CA ILE A 193 12.93 13.73 -9.43
C ILE A 193 14.11 13.67 -10.41
N GLN A 194 15.33 13.95 -9.96
CA GLN A 194 16.53 13.81 -10.81
C GLN A 194 16.78 12.35 -11.20
N ASN A 195 16.66 11.40 -10.27
CA ASN A 195 16.78 9.98 -10.57
C ASN A 195 15.69 9.51 -11.56
N LEU A 196 14.44 9.96 -11.38
CA LEU A 196 13.30 9.69 -12.27
C LEU A 196 13.50 10.28 -13.68
N LEU A 197 13.98 11.53 -13.77
CA LEU A 197 14.26 12.19 -15.04
C LEU A 197 15.43 11.52 -15.74
N SER A 198 16.52 11.18 -15.03
CA SER A 198 17.64 10.41 -15.58
C SER A 198 17.16 9.06 -16.12
N TRP A 199 16.33 8.33 -15.37
CA TRP A 199 15.71 7.07 -15.81
C TRP A 199 14.74 7.20 -16.98
N ARG A 200 14.17 8.40 -17.20
CA ARG A 200 13.30 8.68 -18.35
C ARG A 200 14.08 9.03 -19.62
N HIS A 201 15.31 9.56 -19.48
CA HIS A 201 16.22 9.74 -20.62
C HIS A 201 16.87 8.40 -20.99
N MET A 202 17.42 7.64 -20.02
CA MET A 202 17.99 6.30 -20.22
C MET A 202 17.00 5.18 -20.66
N ARG A 203 15.76 5.53 -21.02
CA ARG A 203 14.77 4.64 -21.66
C ARG A 203 14.21 5.22 -22.96
N LYS A 204 14.95 6.15 -23.59
CA LYS A 204 14.70 6.72 -24.92
C LYS A 204 15.82 6.46 -25.92
N ASP A 205 16.96 6.01 -25.41
CA ASP A 205 18.13 5.51 -26.13
C ASP A 205 18.19 3.98 -25.93
#